data_AF-A0A9N8J9U5-F1
#
_entry.id   AF-A0A9N8J9U5-F1
#
_cell.length_a   1.000
_cell.length_b   1.000
_cell.length_c   1.000
_cell.angle_alpha   90.00
_cell.angle_beta   90.00
_cell.angle_gamma   90.00
#
_symmetry.space_group_name_H-M   'P 1'
#
loop_
_entity.id
_entity.type
_entity.pdbx_description
1 polymer ?
#
loop_
_entity_poly.entity_id
_entity_poly.type
_entity_poly.pdbx_seq_one_letter_code
_entity_poly.pdbx_strand_id
1 'polypeptide(L)'
;MHSQKFGEAIELDPSNHVLYSNRSGAYASLKDWEKALDDATKTTEIKPDWAKGWGRKGAALHGMGNLGESTSFMPSHAGPRS
;
A
#
# COMPACT_ATOMS: atom_id res chain seq x y z
N MET A 1 8.02 7.96 -13.76
CA MET A 1 8.83 9.08 -13.21
C MET A 1 8.23 9.77 -11.99
N HIS A 2 6.95 9.60 -11.64
CA HIS A 2 6.37 10.27 -10.46
C HIS A 2 6.73 9.61 -9.11
N SER A 3 6.95 8.30 -9.05
CA SER A 3 7.21 7.55 -7.81
C SER A 3 8.52 7.92 -7.10
N GLN A 4 9.58 8.24 -7.84
CA GLN A 4 10.90 8.58 -7.27
C GLN A 4 10.89 9.93 -6.54
N LYS A 5 10.14 10.92 -7.04
CA LYS A 5 10.06 12.25 -6.42
C LYS A 5 9.37 12.25 -5.05
N PHE A 6 8.52 11.25 -4.80
CA PHE A 6 7.94 11.08 -3.46
C PHE A 6 8.93 10.51 -2.46
N GLY A 7 9.95 9.74 -2.91
CA GLY A 7 11.00 9.22 -2.02
C GLY A 7 11.78 10.35 -1.35
N GLU A 8 12.35 11.25 -2.15
CA GLU A 8 13.09 12.41 -1.66
C GLU A 8 12.22 13.32 -0.77
N ALA A 9 10.96 13.54 -1.15
CA ALA A 9 10.04 14.34 -0.35
C ALA A 9 9.71 13.68 1.01
N ILE A 10 9.63 12.36 1.07
CA ILE A 10 9.41 11.60 2.31
C ILE A 10 10.66 11.64 3.19
N GLU A 11 11.86 11.67 2.61
CA GLU A 11 13.09 11.87 3.39
C GLU A 11 13.15 13.27 4.02
N LEU A 12 12.59 14.28 3.33
CA LEU A 12 12.47 15.64 3.85
C LEU A 12 11.36 15.78 4.91
N ASP A 13 10.22 15.12 4.72
CA ASP A 13 9.10 15.10 5.67
C ASP A 13 8.43 13.71 5.76
N PRO A 14 8.96 12.82 6.63
CA PRO A 14 8.44 11.47 6.79
C PRO A 14 7.11 11.42 7.56
N SER A 15 6.65 12.55 8.09
CA SER A 15 5.35 12.64 8.78
C SER A 15 4.21 13.06 7.85
N ASN A 16 4.53 13.35 6.59
CA ASN A 16 3.54 13.82 5.64
C ASN A 16 2.81 12.66 4.95
N HIS A 17 1.70 12.25 5.57
CA HIS A 17 0.76 11.25 5.05
C HIS A 17 0.27 11.52 3.60
N VAL A 18 0.27 12.76 3.12
CA VAL A 18 -0.11 13.09 1.74
C VAL A 18 0.92 12.56 0.73
N LEU A 19 2.21 12.59 1.08
CA LEU A 19 3.28 12.08 0.22
C LEU A 19 3.16 10.56 0.04
N TYR A 20 2.93 9.83 1.14
CA TYR A 20 2.67 8.39 1.09
C TYR A 20 1.42 8.06 0.26
N SER A 21 0.33 8.81 0.42
CA SER A 21 -0.89 8.62 -0.38
C SER A 21 -0.68 8.86 -1.88
N ASN A 22 0.12 9.86 -2.24
CA ASN A 22 0.46 10.13 -3.64
C ASN A 22 1.40 9.06 -4.21
N ARG A 23 2.38 8.58 -3.41
CA ARG A 23 3.28 7.49 -3.79
C ARG A 23 2.51 6.18 -3.97
N SER A 24 1.60 5.87 -3.05
CA SER A 24 0.64 4.76 -3.16
C SER A 24 -0.17 4.84 -4.46
N GLY A 25 -0.72 6.00 -4.80
CA GLY A 25 -1.44 6.21 -6.06
C GLY A 25 -0.57 6.01 -7.30
N ALA A 26 0.70 6.39 -7.24
CA ALA A 26 1.66 6.14 -8.31
C ALA A 26 1.96 4.63 -8.46
N TYR A 27 2.18 3.91 -7.36
CA TYR A 27 2.37 2.46 -7.38
C TYR A 27 1.14 1.69 -7.88
N ALA A 28 -0.05 2.11 -7.43
CA ALA A 28 -1.32 1.60 -7.95
C ALA A 28 -1.41 1.77 -9.48
N SER A 29 -0.99 2.92 -10.01
CA SER A 29 -0.95 3.17 -11.46
C SER A 29 0.06 2.28 -12.19
N LEU A 30 1.10 1.82 -11.50
CA LEU A 30 2.08 0.85 -11.98
C LEU A 30 1.64 -0.61 -11.81
N LYS A 31 0.42 -0.84 -11.28
CA LYS A 31 -0.10 -2.16 -10.86
C LYS A 31 0.76 -2.84 -9.77
N ASP A 32 1.58 -2.05 -9.09
CA ASP A 32 2.48 -2.49 -8.02
C ASP A 32 1.73 -2.39 -6.68
N TRP A 33 0.64 -3.15 -6.55
CA TRP A 33 -0.34 -3.00 -5.47
C TRP A 33 0.21 -3.32 -4.09
N GLU A 34 1.25 -4.17 -4.02
CA GLU A 34 1.97 -4.50 -2.79
C GLU A 34 2.61 -3.26 -2.15
N LYS A 35 3.39 -2.51 -2.94
CA LYS A 35 3.97 -1.23 -2.50
C LYS A 35 2.91 -0.16 -2.28
N ALA A 36 1.86 -0.15 -3.11
CA ALA A 36 0.75 0.79 -2.93
C ALA A 36 0.04 0.57 -1.58
N LEU A 37 -0.10 -0.69 -1.16
CA LEU A 37 -0.72 -1.06 0.11
C LEU A 37 0.15 -0.69 1.30
N ASP A 38 1.46 -0.90 1.20
CA ASP A 38 2.42 -0.52 2.23
C ASP A 38 2.36 1.00 2.51
N ASP A 39 2.44 1.82 1.45
CA ASP A 39 2.33 3.28 1.54
C ASP A 39 0.96 3.76 2.04
N ALA A 40 -0.12 3.12 1.58
CA ALA A 40 -1.46 3.45 2.02
C ALA A 40 -1.65 3.07 3.51
N THR A 41 -1.06 1.97 3.96
CA THR A 41 -1.06 1.58 5.36
C THR A 41 -0.30 2.60 6.19
N LYS A 42 0.88 3.03 5.75
CA LYS A 42 1.65 4.07 6.43
C LYS A 42 0.88 5.39 6.55
N THR A 43 0.15 5.75 5.50
CA THR A 43 -0.76 6.90 5.50
C THR A 43 -1.80 6.79 6.63
N THR A 44 -2.43 5.62 6.79
CA THR A 44 -3.43 5.37 7.84
C THR A 44 -2.81 5.26 9.24
N GLU A 45 -1.54 4.85 9.37
CA GLU A 45 -0.83 4.86 10.65
C GLU A 45 -0.51 6.30 11.10
N ILE A 46 -0.07 7.15 10.17
CA ILE A 46 0.26 8.55 10.46
C ILE A 46 -1.01 9.37 10.72
N LYS A 47 -2.04 9.20 9.89
CA LYS A 47 -3.31 9.93 9.96
C LYS A 47 -4.49 8.97 9.80
N PRO A 48 -4.87 8.25 10.88
CA PRO A 48 -6.03 7.35 10.84
C PRO A 48 -7.35 8.10 10.61
N ASP A 49 -7.40 9.38 10.99
CA ASP A 49 -8.56 10.25 10.82
C ASP A 49 -8.77 10.71 9.35
N TRP A 50 -7.80 10.48 8.47
CA TRP A 50 -7.87 10.95 7.09
C TRP A 50 -8.53 9.93 6.17
N ALA A 51 -9.81 10.16 5.86
CA ALA A 51 -10.63 9.28 5.01
C ALA A 51 -10.00 8.95 3.64
N LYS A 52 -9.25 9.88 3.04
CA LYS A 52 -8.57 9.62 1.75
C LYS A 52 -7.49 8.55 1.85
N GLY A 53 -6.81 8.42 3.00
CA GLY A 53 -5.80 7.38 3.22
C GLY A 53 -6.42 5.98 3.18
N TRP A 54 -7.57 5.82 3.84
CA TRP A 54 -8.36 4.59 3.76
C TRP A 54 -8.86 4.30 2.33
N GLY A 55 -9.22 5.35 1.57
CA GLY A 55 -9.53 5.22 0.14
C GLY A 55 -8.38 4.65 -0.69
N ARG A 56 -7.14 5.11 -0.43
CA ARG A 56 -5.93 4.53 -1.08
C ARG A 56 -5.71 3.08 -0.68
N LYS A 57 -5.89 2.75 0.60
CA LYS A 57 -5.73 1.39 1.12
C LYS A 57 -6.75 0.45 0.48
N GLY A 58 -8.01 0.88 0.37
CA GLY A 58 -9.05 0.15 -0.32
C GLY A 58 -8.75 -0.07 -1.81
N ALA A 59 -8.27 0.97 -2.51
CA ALA A 59 -7.87 0.84 -3.92
C ALA A 59 -6.70 -0.15 -4.11
N ALA A 60 -5.70 -0.10 -3.22
CA ALA A 60 -4.58 -1.03 -3.23
C ALA A 60 -5.03 -2.48 -2.95
N LEU A 61 -5.88 -2.69 -1.93
CA LEU A 61 -6.46 -4.00 -1.63
C LEU A 61 -7.34 -4.54 -2.76
N HIS A 62 -8.11 -3.68 -3.41
CA HIS A 62 -8.94 -4.09 -4.56
C HIS A 62 -8.06 -4.54 -5.72
N GLY A 63 -7.01 -3.78 -6.05
CA GLY A 63 -6.04 -4.15 -7.07
C GLY A 63 -5.25 -5.42 -6.72
N MET A 64 -4.90 -5.60 -5.44
CA MET A 64 -4.21 -6.78 -4.93
C MET A 64 -5.12 -8.01 -4.89
N GLY A 65 -6.40 -7.88 -4.51
CA GLY A 65 -7.37 -8.98 -4.51
C GLY A 65 -7.64 -9.51 -5.91
N ASN A 66 -7.61 -8.62 -6.92
CA ASN A 66 -7.66 -9.01 -8.33
C ASN A 66 -6.38 -9.76 -8.77
N LEU A 67 -5.25 -9.54 -8.10
CA LEU A 67 -4.01 -10.31 -8.26
C LEU A 67 -4.03 -11.62 -7.45
N GLY A 68 -4.69 -11.61 -6.29
CA GLY A 68 -4.82 -12.72 -5.36
C GLY A 68 -5.79 -13.81 -5.82
N GLU A 69 -6.75 -13.50 -6.70
CA GLU A 69 -7.48 -14.53 -7.45
C GLU A 69 -6.53 -15.37 -8.33
N SER A 70 -5.33 -14.86 -8.65
CA SER A 70 -4.28 -15.61 -9.34
C SER A 70 -3.30 -16.35 -8.42
N THR A 71 -3.32 -16.14 -7.09
CA THR A 71 -2.39 -16.80 -6.14
C THR A 71 -3.07 -17.49 -4.97
N SER A 72 -4.39 -17.73 -5.05
CA SER A 72 -5.11 -18.64 -4.15
C SER A 72 -4.69 -20.11 -4.39
N PHE A 73 -3.43 -20.43 -4.13
CA PHE A 73 -3.03 -21.74 -3.66
C PHE A 73 -1.74 -21.59 -2.85
N MET A 74 -1.88 -21.53 -1.53
CA MET A 74 -1.19 -22.41 -0.57
C MET A 74 -1.66 -21.95 0.82
N PRO A 75 -2.70 -22.59 1.39
CA PRO A 75 -2.99 -22.39 2.80
C PRO A 75 -1.76 -22.86 3.58
N SER A 76 -1.18 -21.95 4.34
CA SER A 76 -0.24 -22.23 5.41
C SER A 76 -0.93 -23.12 6.45
N HIS A 77 -0.90 -24.43 6.24
CA HIS A 77 -1.23 -25.44 7.24
C HIS A 77 0.00 -26.31 7.48
N ALA A 78 0.91 -25.79 8.28
CA ALA A 78 1.91 -26.58 8.97
C ALA A 78 2.08 -26.03 10.39
N GLY A 79 0.98 -26.08 11.16
CA GLY A 79 1.08 -26.21 12.62
C GLY A 79 1.73 -27.55 12.97
N PRO A 80 2.42 -27.66 14.11
CA PRO A 80 3.40 -28.71 14.35
C PRO A 80 2.70 -30.06 14.55
N ARG A 81 3.15 -31.11 13.84
CA ARG A 81 2.85 -32.48 14.27
C ARG A 81 3.77 -32.83 15.43
N SER A 82 3.15 -32.91 16.60
CA SER A 82 3.58 -33.69 17.78
C SER A 82 4.09 -35.08 17.42
#